data_AF-A0A497ZRB5-F1
#
_entry.id   AF-A0A497ZRB5-F1
#
_cell.length_a   1.000
_cell.length_b   1.000
_cell.length_c   1.000
_cell.angle_alpha   90.00
_cell.angle_beta   90.00
_cell.angle_gamma   90.00
#
_symmetry.space_group_name_H-M   'P 1'
#
loop_
_entity.id
_entity.type
_entity.pdbx_description
1 polymer ?
#
loop_
_entity_poly.entity_id
_entity_poly.type
_entity_poly.pdbx_seq_one_letter_code
_entity_poly.pdbx_strand_id
1 'polypeptide(L)'
;MFRLLFALLFTIGLVHASVAQTNDAEAPATTNERASTGGATTLEDILARQRGEKVDNSYRSENTGQGNVEGLLGQIGTRGVASDSDVYRALRYGSADVTVSSHGPADSVLIQDGGMWWLNFRTGPLREYGTYIIAGMLAVIVLFFLIRGKIRIDGEKTGRKVLRFNSFERFGHWLFAGSFLILGITGLLALYGRDFLIPIFGKERFATIAQGGKWLHNNLAWAFMLGLIIVTVNWISHNIPNKTDLKWLAAGGGLFTKNSHPPAKKFNAGQKVIFWACILLGASISLSGLSLLFPFELPMFAKTFQIANATGIPQMLGLNLPVQMSPQEEMQYAQVWHVMVAYVFIAIIIAHIYLGSVGMEGAFDAMGTGEVEEQWAREHHSLWLEEVQEKEASKAAASPAE
;
A
#
# COMPACT_ATOMS: atom_id res chain seq x y z
N MET A 1 53.82 19.12 22.02
CA MET A 1 54.34 18.73 20.68
C MET A 1 54.49 17.20 20.51
N PHE A 2 54.93 16.44 21.52
CA PHE A 2 55.11 14.99 21.41
C PHE A 2 53.82 14.16 21.19
N ARG A 3 52.66 14.61 21.70
CA ARG A 3 51.36 13.92 21.54
C ARG A 3 50.75 14.05 20.14
N LEU A 4 51.00 15.17 19.47
CA LEU A 4 50.58 15.39 18.08
C LEU A 4 51.45 14.58 17.11
N LEU A 5 52.74 14.42 17.41
CA LEU A 5 53.65 13.57 16.63
C LEU A 5 53.25 12.08 16.73
N PHE A 6 52.85 11.63 17.93
CA PHE A 6 52.37 10.25 18.13
C PHE A 6 51.03 9.98 17.42
N ALA A 7 50.11 10.95 17.44
CA ALA A 7 48.84 10.82 16.70
C ALA A 7 49.06 10.82 15.18
N LEU A 8 50.01 11.61 14.66
CA LEU A 8 50.37 11.63 13.24
C LEU A 8 51.09 10.34 12.80
N LEU A 9 51.95 9.78 13.65
CA LEU A 9 52.61 8.49 13.39
C LEU A 9 51.64 7.31 13.47
N PHE A 10 50.61 7.38 14.33
CA PHE A 10 49.58 6.36 14.42
C PHE A 10 48.60 6.40 13.22
N THR A 11 48.29 7.60 12.70
CA THR A 11 47.49 7.72 11.47
C THR A 11 48.27 7.39 10.20
N ILE A 12 49.58 7.63 10.15
CA ILE A 12 50.43 7.19 9.03
C ILE A 12 50.67 5.67 9.07
N GLY A 13 50.73 5.06 10.27
CA GLY A 13 50.87 3.60 10.44
C GLY A 13 49.63 2.77 10.07
N LEU A 14 48.43 3.37 10.09
CA LEU A 14 47.16 2.72 9.75
C LEU A 14 46.73 2.89 8.27
N VAL A 15 47.51 3.63 7.48
CA VAL A 15 47.39 3.66 6.01
C VAL A 15 48.48 2.75 5.41
N HIS A 16 48.57 1.51 5.90
CA HIS A 16 48.93 0.44 4.99
C HIS A 16 47.67 0.15 4.21
N ALA A 17 47.60 0.72 3.00
CA ALA A 17 46.81 0.12 1.95
C ALA A 17 47.07 -1.38 2.01
N SER A 18 46.02 -2.14 2.25
CA SER A 18 45.96 -3.54 1.83
C SER A 18 46.10 -3.53 0.32
N VAL A 19 47.33 -3.35 -0.15
CA VAL A 19 47.77 -3.82 -1.44
C VAL A 19 47.63 -5.32 -1.29
N ALA A 20 46.48 -5.84 -1.73
CA ALA A 20 46.38 -7.23 -2.09
C ALA A 20 47.61 -7.49 -2.97
N GLN A 21 48.51 -8.36 -2.52
CA GLN A 21 49.53 -8.88 -3.41
C GLN A 21 48.76 -9.53 -4.55
N THR A 22 48.65 -8.80 -5.68
CA THR A 22 48.42 -9.43 -6.96
C THR A 22 49.66 -10.27 -7.16
N ASN A 23 49.56 -11.55 -6.83
CA ASN A 23 50.48 -12.53 -7.37
C ASN A 23 50.25 -12.49 -8.88
N ASP A 24 50.96 -11.59 -9.57
CA ASP A 24 51.18 -11.61 -11.02
C ASP A 24 52.16 -12.73 -11.38
N ALA A 25 52.05 -13.87 -10.69
CA ALA A 25 52.27 -15.12 -11.39
C ALA A 25 51.12 -15.16 -12.38
N GLU A 26 51.43 -15.03 -13.68
CA GLU A 26 50.55 -15.53 -14.72
C GLU A 26 50.21 -16.97 -14.34
N ALA A 27 49.11 -17.15 -13.60
CA ALA A 27 48.41 -18.41 -13.56
C ALA A 27 48.21 -18.71 -15.05
N PRO A 28 48.70 -19.86 -15.55
CA PRO A 28 48.52 -20.21 -16.95
C PRO A 28 47.04 -20.00 -17.22
N ALA A 29 46.71 -19.26 -18.29
CA ALA A 29 45.34 -18.88 -18.60
C ALA A 29 44.51 -20.17 -18.54
N THR A 30 43.88 -20.41 -17.39
CA THR A 30 42.99 -21.53 -17.23
C THR A 30 41.79 -21.01 -17.98
N THR A 31 41.73 -21.34 -19.27
CA THR A 31 40.46 -21.55 -19.94
C THR A 31 39.60 -22.19 -18.88
N ASN A 32 38.55 -21.50 -18.42
CA ASN A 32 37.73 -22.00 -17.33
C ASN A 32 37.03 -23.24 -17.91
N GLU A 33 37.70 -24.39 -17.87
CA GLU A 33 37.41 -25.58 -18.69
C GLU A 33 35.97 -26.05 -18.42
N ARG A 34 35.50 -25.80 -17.19
CA ARG A 34 34.15 -26.06 -16.74
C ARG A 34 33.10 -25.09 -17.31
N ALA A 35 33.45 -23.82 -17.47
CA ALA A 35 32.60 -22.83 -18.14
C ALA A 35 32.54 -23.09 -19.65
N SER A 36 33.65 -23.50 -20.28
CA SER A 36 33.69 -23.83 -21.71
C SER A 36 32.95 -25.12 -22.08
N THR A 37 32.72 -26.00 -21.10
CA THR A 37 31.90 -27.23 -21.26
C THR A 37 30.41 -27.00 -20.98
N GLY A 38 30.00 -25.75 -20.73
CA GLY A 38 28.62 -25.39 -20.40
C GLY A 38 28.16 -25.82 -19.00
N GLY A 39 29.06 -26.39 -18.18
CA GLY A 39 28.73 -26.97 -16.88
C GLY A 39 28.96 -26.04 -15.67
N ALA A 40 29.21 -24.76 -15.91
CA ALA A 40 29.41 -23.77 -14.85
C ALA A 40 28.92 -22.38 -15.25
N THR A 41 28.49 -21.63 -14.23
CA THR A 41 28.21 -20.19 -14.34
C THR A 41 29.50 -19.47 -14.75
N THR A 42 29.43 -18.70 -15.84
CA THR A 42 30.54 -17.87 -16.33
C THR A 42 30.60 -16.53 -15.58
N LEU A 43 31.72 -15.80 -15.72
CA LEU A 43 31.78 -14.42 -15.21
C LEU A 43 30.74 -13.54 -15.89
N GLU A 44 30.53 -13.72 -17.20
CA GLU A 44 29.53 -12.96 -17.94
C GLU A 44 28.12 -13.25 -17.41
N ASP A 45 27.79 -14.50 -17.08
CA ASP A 45 26.51 -14.86 -16.45
C ASP A 45 26.31 -14.14 -15.10
N ILE A 46 27.38 -13.97 -14.32
CA ILE A 46 27.32 -13.25 -13.04
C ILE A 46 27.06 -11.77 -13.29
N LEU A 47 27.81 -11.16 -14.21
CA LEU A 47 27.66 -9.74 -14.55
C LEU A 47 26.30 -9.46 -15.18
N ALA A 48 25.81 -10.31 -16.08
CA ALA A 48 24.48 -10.23 -16.67
C ALA A 48 23.38 -10.30 -15.59
N ARG A 49 23.48 -11.21 -14.62
CA ARG A 49 22.55 -11.24 -13.46
C ARG A 49 22.62 -9.94 -12.64
N GLN A 50 23.81 -9.39 -12.42
CA GLN A 50 23.98 -8.12 -11.70
C GLN A 50 23.37 -6.93 -12.46
N ARG A 51 23.39 -6.97 -13.80
CA ARG A 51 22.70 -5.99 -14.67
C ARG A 51 21.19 -6.25 -14.78
N GLY A 52 20.68 -7.35 -14.23
CA GLY A 52 19.26 -7.73 -14.31
C GLY A 52 18.87 -8.38 -15.64
N GLU A 53 19.84 -8.83 -16.43
CA GLU A 53 19.61 -9.50 -17.71
C GLU A 53 19.16 -10.96 -17.49
N LYS A 54 18.38 -11.49 -18.44
CA LYS A 54 18.01 -12.91 -18.43
C LYS A 54 19.24 -13.73 -18.81
N VAL A 55 19.63 -14.63 -17.92
CA VAL A 55 20.72 -15.58 -18.14
C VAL A 55 20.13 -16.97 -18.29
N ASP A 56 20.61 -17.73 -19.27
CA ASP A 56 20.24 -19.12 -19.43
C ASP A 56 20.75 -19.93 -18.23
N ASN A 57 19.83 -20.63 -17.55
CA ASN A 57 20.15 -21.50 -16.42
C ASN A 57 19.80 -22.96 -16.73
N SER A 58 19.60 -23.32 -18.00
CA SER A 58 19.36 -24.69 -18.48
C SER A 58 20.36 -25.69 -17.89
N TYR A 59 21.66 -25.37 -17.93
CA TYR A 59 22.72 -26.21 -17.36
C TYR A 59 22.50 -26.49 -15.85
N ARG A 60 21.91 -25.55 -15.12
CA ARG A 60 21.60 -25.71 -13.70
C ARG A 60 20.36 -26.60 -13.52
N SER A 61 19.29 -26.35 -14.26
CA SER A 61 18.06 -27.14 -14.16
C SER A 61 18.23 -28.59 -14.62
N GLU A 62 19.12 -28.84 -15.58
CA GLU A 62 19.33 -30.19 -16.14
C GLU A 62 20.35 -31.01 -15.36
N ASN A 63 21.26 -30.35 -14.64
CA ASN A 63 22.30 -31.03 -13.88
C ASN A 63 21.89 -31.19 -12.41
N THR A 64 20.84 -31.90 -12.04
CA THR A 64 20.40 -31.96 -10.62
C THR A 64 21.10 -33.05 -9.79
N GLY A 65 22.16 -33.66 -10.30
CA GLY A 65 22.91 -34.73 -9.64
C GLY A 65 22.20 -36.09 -9.60
N GLN A 66 20.96 -36.17 -10.09
CA GLN A 66 20.16 -37.41 -10.10
C GLN A 66 20.66 -38.48 -11.09
N GLY A 67 21.49 -38.09 -12.06
CA GLY A 67 22.15 -39.01 -12.99
C GLY A 67 23.38 -39.72 -12.41
N ASN A 68 23.85 -39.37 -11.21
CA ASN A 68 25.07 -39.96 -10.61
C ASN A 68 24.82 -41.30 -9.91
N VAL A 69 23.82 -42.08 -10.33
CA VAL A 69 23.54 -43.43 -9.80
C VAL A 69 24.73 -44.37 -10.04
N GLU A 70 25.51 -44.15 -11.10
CA GLU A 70 26.76 -44.89 -11.38
C GLU A 70 27.81 -44.72 -10.26
N GLY A 71 27.81 -43.58 -9.55
CA GLY A 71 28.68 -43.32 -8.41
C GLY A 71 28.29 -44.12 -7.15
N LEU A 72 27.04 -44.56 -7.04
CA LEU A 72 26.56 -45.44 -5.97
C LEU A 72 26.88 -46.93 -6.21
N LEU A 73 27.07 -47.34 -7.46
CA LEU A 73 27.29 -48.74 -7.84
C LEU A 73 28.76 -49.18 -7.75
N GLY A 74 29.69 -48.23 -7.68
CA GLY A 74 31.13 -48.50 -7.48
C GLY A 74 31.48 -48.70 -6.01
N GLN A 75 32.24 -49.75 -5.71
CA GLN A 75 32.58 -50.27 -4.37
C GLN A 75 33.19 -49.25 -3.38
N ILE A 76 33.60 -48.05 -3.83
CA ILE A 76 34.21 -46.99 -2.99
C ILE A 76 33.76 -45.56 -3.39
N GLY A 77 32.75 -45.40 -4.26
CA GLY A 77 32.22 -44.06 -4.61
C GLY A 77 33.26 -43.01 -5.01
N THR A 78 34.29 -43.39 -5.77
CA THR A 78 35.52 -42.58 -6.02
C THR A 78 35.28 -41.27 -6.78
N ARG A 79 34.10 -41.09 -7.38
CA ARG A 79 33.68 -39.86 -8.06
C ARG A 79 32.85 -38.90 -7.17
N GLY A 80 32.63 -39.28 -5.90
CA GLY A 80 31.75 -38.57 -4.98
C GLY A 80 30.26 -38.88 -5.22
N VAL A 81 29.46 -38.78 -4.16
CA VAL A 81 27.98 -38.72 -4.26
C VAL A 81 27.55 -37.31 -4.72
N ALA A 82 26.25 -37.08 -4.93
CA ALA A 82 25.70 -35.77 -5.24
C ALA A 82 26.30 -34.69 -4.30
N SER A 83 26.88 -33.63 -4.87
CA SER A 83 27.44 -32.54 -4.07
C SER A 83 26.32 -31.73 -3.42
N ASP A 84 26.60 -31.00 -2.34
CA ASP A 84 25.61 -30.08 -1.72
C ASP A 84 24.98 -29.15 -2.77
N SER A 85 25.79 -28.68 -3.73
CA SER A 85 25.32 -27.84 -4.82
C SER A 85 24.32 -28.54 -5.74
N ASP A 86 24.43 -29.86 -5.91
CA ASP A 86 23.50 -30.67 -6.71
C ASP A 86 22.22 -30.94 -5.92
N VAL A 87 22.33 -31.20 -4.62
CA VAL A 87 21.17 -31.33 -3.72
C VAL A 87 20.34 -30.05 -3.70
N TYR A 88 20.96 -28.89 -3.45
CA TYR A 88 20.23 -27.60 -3.47
C TYR A 88 19.62 -27.28 -4.84
N ARG A 89 20.23 -27.77 -5.92
CA ARG A 89 19.73 -27.61 -7.27
C ARG A 89 18.53 -28.52 -7.54
N ALA A 90 18.61 -29.77 -7.12
CA ALA A 90 17.50 -30.71 -7.16
C ALA A 90 16.30 -30.21 -6.35
N LEU A 91 16.55 -29.65 -5.17
CA LEU A 91 15.53 -29.02 -4.33
C LEU A 91 14.92 -27.77 -4.97
N ARG A 92 15.75 -26.89 -5.56
CA ARG A 92 15.30 -25.64 -6.22
C ARG A 92 14.44 -25.91 -7.44
N TYR A 93 14.81 -26.90 -8.25
CA TYR A 93 14.10 -27.25 -9.48
C TYR A 93 13.03 -28.34 -9.27
N GLY A 94 12.76 -28.73 -8.00
CA GLY A 94 11.73 -29.70 -7.67
C GLY A 94 11.96 -31.10 -8.24
N SER A 95 13.19 -31.44 -8.62
CA SER A 95 13.52 -32.77 -9.12
C SER A 95 13.87 -33.74 -7.99
N ALA A 96 14.32 -33.24 -6.84
CA ALA A 96 14.68 -34.06 -5.68
C ALA A 96 13.57 -35.04 -5.29
N ASP A 97 13.96 -36.29 -5.01
CA ASP A 97 13.06 -37.28 -4.43
C ASP A 97 12.93 -36.98 -2.92
N VAL A 98 11.80 -36.40 -2.53
CA VAL A 98 11.55 -35.94 -1.16
C VAL A 98 10.40 -36.72 -0.56
N THR A 99 10.65 -37.39 0.55
CA THR A 99 9.60 -37.98 1.39
C THR A 99 9.17 -36.96 2.44
N VAL A 100 7.88 -36.65 2.48
CA VAL A 100 7.28 -35.72 3.46
C VAL A 100 6.19 -36.44 4.25
N SER A 101 6.00 -36.04 5.51
CA SER A 101 5.01 -36.66 6.40
C SER A 101 3.57 -36.20 6.13
N SER A 102 3.39 -35.09 5.40
CA SER A 102 2.09 -34.52 5.03
C SER A 102 1.78 -34.80 3.56
N HIS A 103 0.48 -34.88 3.23
CA HIS A 103 0.00 -35.31 1.89
C HIS A 103 -0.86 -34.21 1.22
N GLY A 104 -0.47 -32.96 1.39
CA GLY A 104 -1.06 -31.78 0.80
C GLY A 104 -0.46 -31.41 -0.57
N PRO A 105 -1.20 -30.64 -1.39
CA PRO A 105 -0.65 -30.05 -2.61
C PRO A 105 0.59 -29.19 -2.29
N ALA A 106 1.69 -29.45 -3.00
CA ALA A 106 2.99 -28.77 -2.84
C ALA A 106 3.80 -29.10 -1.58
N ASP A 107 3.44 -30.12 -0.80
CA ASP A 107 4.20 -30.51 0.40
C ASP A 107 5.64 -30.97 0.10
N SER A 108 5.90 -31.46 -1.10
CA SER A 108 7.24 -31.82 -1.59
C SER A 108 8.04 -30.64 -2.17
N VAL A 109 7.45 -29.43 -2.26
CA VAL A 109 8.12 -28.24 -2.77
C VAL A 109 8.90 -27.54 -1.65
N LEU A 110 10.19 -27.86 -1.55
CA LEU A 110 11.05 -27.34 -0.47
C LEU A 110 11.58 -25.91 -0.72
N ILE A 111 11.66 -25.49 -1.98
CA ILE A 111 12.07 -24.13 -2.37
C ILE A 111 11.08 -23.62 -3.41
N GLN A 112 10.38 -22.52 -3.12
CA GLN A 112 9.63 -21.77 -4.13
C GLN A 112 10.21 -20.37 -4.33
N ASP A 113 10.33 -19.96 -5.59
CA ASP A 113 10.76 -18.61 -5.98
C ASP A 113 9.61 -17.77 -6.55
N GLY A 114 8.40 -18.34 -6.66
CA GLY A 114 7.20 -17.65 -7.16
C GLY A 114 6.85 -16.35 -6.42
N GLY A 115 7.30 -16.18 -5.17
CA GLY A 115 7.12 -14.94 -4.39
C GLY A 115 8.18 -13.86 -4.61
N MET A 116 9.22 -14.10 -5.41
CA MET A 116 10.33 -13.15 -5.55
C MET A 116 9.93 -11.89 -6.32
N TRP A 117 9.07 -11.98 -7.33
CA TRP A 117 8.53 -10.81 -8.02
C TRP A 117 7.80 -9.90 -7.03
N TRP A 118 6.98 -10.49 -6.16
CA TRP A 118 6.20 -9.79 -5.15
C TRP A 118 7.13 -9.10 -4.14
N LEU A 119 8.14 -9.81 -3.65
CA LEU A 119 9.11 -9.25 -2.70
C LEU A 119 9.87 -8.07 -3.31
N ASN A 120 10.37 -8.22 -4.54
CA ASN A 120 11.11 -7.17 -5.23
C ASN A 120 10.21 -5.96 -5.52
N PHE A 121 8.99 -6.19 -5.99
CA PHE A 121 8.03 -5.12 -6.25
C PHE A 121 7.63 -4.39 -4.95
N ARG A 122 7.34 -5.15 -3.88
CA ARG A 122 6.94 -4.62 -2.57
C ARG A 122 8.04 -3.80 -1.91
N THR A 123 9.30 -4.24 -1.97
CA THR A 123 10.42 -3.58 -1.31
C THR A 123 11.01 -2.42 -2.10
N GLY A 124 10.88 -2.45 -3.43
CA GLY A 124 11.27 -1.36 -4.33
C GLY A 124 10.07 -0.51 -4.79
N PRO A 125 9.58 -0.69 -6.04
CA PRO A 125 8.64 0.23 -6.69
C PRO A 125 7.40 0.59 -5.86
N LEU A 126 6.73 -0.39 -5.25
CA LEU A 126 5.50 -0.17 -4.49
C LEU A 126 5.72 0.79 -3.33
N ARG A 127 6.86 0.64 -2.65
CA ARG A 127 7.21 1.44 -1.48
C ARG A 127 7.68 2.83 -1.87
N GLU A 128 8.46 2.93 -2.93
CA GLU A 128 8.97 4.19 -3.47
C GLU A 128 7.84 5.08 -3.97
N TYR A 129 7.01 4.58 -4.90
CA TYR A 129 5.86 5.33 -5.41
C TYR A 129 4.84 5.64 -4.32
N GLY A 130 4.62 4.71 -3.39
CA GLY A 130 3.78 4.94 -2.22
C GLY A 130 4.26 6.11 -1.34
N THR A 131 5.57 6.21 -1.13
CA THR A 131 6.18 7.35 -0.41
C THR A 131 5.97 8.65 -1.18
N TYR A 132 6.15 8.64 -2.51
CA TYR A 132 5.92 9.83 -3.34
C TYR A 132 4.46 10.28 -3.32
N ILE A 133 3.50 9.35 -3.30
CA ILE A 133 2.08 9.69 -3.20
C ILE A 133 1.78 10.41 -1.88
N ILE A 134 2.22 9.86 -0.75
CA ILE A 134 1.96 10.46 0.56
C ILE A 134 2.71 11.78 0.71
N ALA A 135 4.02 11.81 0.42
CA ALA A 135 4.83 13.01 0.54
C ALA A 135 4.37 14.11 -0.43
N GLY A 136 4.01 13.73 -1.66
CA GLY A 136 3.45 14.62 -2.66
C GLY A 136 2.14 15.25 -2.22
N MET A 137 1.22 14.46 -1.64
CA MET A 137 -0.03 15.01 -1.10
C MET A 137 0.22 16.00 0.04
N LEU A 138 1.13 15.68 0.97
CA LEU A 138 1.52 16.60 2.03
C LEU A 138 2.11 17.90 1.46
N ALA A 139 2.99 17.80 0.46
CA ALA A 139 3.57 18.97 -0.21
C ALA A 139 2.50 19.82 -0.91
N VAL A 140 1.52 19.18 -1.58
CA VAL A 140 0.39 19.88 -2.21
C VAL A 140 -0.44 20.64 -1.18
N ILE A 141 -0.72 20.03 -0.02
CA ILE A 141 -1.49 20.69 1.05
C ILE A 141 -0.71 21.86 1.65
N VAL A 142 0.58 21.67 1.93
CA VAL A 142 1.44 22.74 2.45
C VAL A 142 1.51 23.90 1.46
N LEU A 143 1.75 23.61 0.17
CA LEU A 143 1.79 24.62 -0.88
C LEU A 143 0.45 25.36 -1.00
N PHE A 144 -0.66 24.61 -1.01
CA PHE A 144 -2.00 25.18 -1.06
C PHE A 144 -2.25 26.09 0.15
N PHE A 145 -1.87 25.66 1.35
CA PHE A 145 -2.00 26.47 2.57
C PHE A 145 -1.15 27.74 2.52
N LEU A 146 0.08 27.67 2.00
CA LEU A 146 0.96 28.84 1.87
C LEU A 146 0.42 29.86 0.85
N ILE A 147 -0.19 29.40 -0.25
CA ILE A 147 -0.74 30.26 -1.30
C ILE A 147 -2.08 30.86 -0.88
N ARG A 148 -2.99 30.02 -0.37
CA ARG A 148 -4.40 30.38 -0.16
C ARG A 148 -4.71 30.81 1.28
N GLY A 149 -3.94 30.32 2.24
CA GLY A 149 -4.23 30.43 3.67
C GLY A 149 -5.48 29.66 4.09
N LYS A 150 -5.92 29.92 5.33
CA LYS A 150 -7.19 29.41 5.85
C LYS A 150 -8.37 30.09 5.16
N ILE A 151 -9.33 29.31 4.67
CA ILE A 151 -10.61 29.82 4.15
C ILE A 151 -11.45 30.24 5.36
N ARG A 152 -11.68 31.54 5.51
CA ARG A 152 -12.50 32.11 6.58
C ARG A 152 -13.93 32.32 6.10
N ILE A 153 -14.82 32.52 7.06
CA ILE A 153 -16.19 32.99 6.78
C ILE A 153 -16.08 34.47 6.39
N ASP A 154 -16.64 34.84 5.24
CA ASP A 154 -16.49 36.20 4.69
C ASP A 154 -17.47 37.19 5.35
N GLY A 155 -18.65 36.72 5.78
CA GLY A 155 -19.67 37.55 6.45
C GLY A 155 -19.57 37.59 7.98
N GLU A 156 -20.39 38.45 8.60
CA GLU A 156 -20.52 38.51 10.06
C GLU A 156 -21.20 37.23 10.60
N LYS A 157 -20.65 36.69 11.68
CA LYS A 157 -21.23 35.52 12.36
C LYS A 157 -22.55 35.92 12.99
N THR A 158 -23.61 35.22 12.62
CA THR A 158 -24.97 35.45 13.11
C THR A 158 -25.17 35.04 14.57
N GLY A 159 -24.28 34.17 15.08
CA GLY A 159 -24.42 33.52 16.39
C GLY A 159 -25.44 32.38 16.42
N ARG A 160 -26.24 32.21 15.36
CA ARG A 160 -27.18 31.10 15.21
C ARG A 160 -26.46 29.87 14.65
N LYS A 161 -26.77 28.71 15.23
CA LYS A 161 -26.29 27.41 14.79
C LYS A 161 -27.42 26.60 14.17
N VAL A 162 -27.09 25.83 13.14
CA VAL A 162 -27.99 24.95 12.41
C VAL A 162 -27.47 23.52 12.49
N LEU A 163 -28.34 22.58 12.87
CA LEU A 163 -28.00 21.16 12.92
C LEU A 163 -27.76 20.63 11.50
N ARG A 164 -26.54 20.17 11.24
CA ARG A 164 -26.10 19.63 9.95
C ARG A 164 -26.03 18.11 9.94
N PHE A 165 -25.45 17.54 11.00
CA PHE A 165 -25.28 16.10 11.17
C PHE A 165 -25.75 15.67 12.56
N ASN A 166 -26.66 14.71 12.60
CA ASN A 166 -27.17 14.18 13.87
C ASN A 166 -26.12 13.27 14.56
N SER A 167 -26.41 12.86 15.80
CA SER A 167 -25.47 12.06 16.60
C SER A 167 -25.16 10.69 15.99
N PHE A 168 -26.11 10.04 15.30
CA PHE A 168 -25.88 8.75 14.65
C PHE A 168 -25.03 8.87 13.39
N GLU A 169 -25.25 9.91 12.58
CA GLU A 169 -24.40 10.26 11.43
C GLU A 169 -22.95 10.50 11.89
N ARG A 170 -22.77 11.27 12.97
CA ARG A 170 -21.44 11.53 13.55
C ARG A 170 -20.79 10.27 14.12
N PHE A 171 -21.55 9.42 14.81
CA PHE A 171 -21.04 8.14 15.31
C PHE A 171 -20.50 7.28 14.15
N GLY A 172 -21.27 7.12 13.07
CA GLY A 172 -20.83 6.39 11.89
C GLY A 172 -19.55 6.96 11.28
N HIS A 173 -19.47 8.29 11.16
CA HIS A 173 -18.27 8.99 10.69
C HIS A 173 -17.06 8.72 11.57
N TRP A 174 -17.17 8.87 12.89
CA TRP A 174 -16.05 8.70 13.82
C TRP A 174 -15.63 7.23 13.97
N LEU A 175 -16.57 6.29 13.87
CA LEU A 175 -16.26 4.86 13.80
C LEU A 175 -15.42 4.56 12.55
N PHE A 176 -15.83 5.08 11.39
CA PHE A 176 -15.13 4.90 10.12
C PHE A 176 -13.75 5.61 10.11
N ALA A 177 -13.70 6.88 10.48
CA ALA A 177 -12.49 7.68 10.47
C ALA A 177 -11.47 7.23 11.54
N GLY A 178 -11.93 6.96 12.76
CA GLY A 178 -11.06 6.52 13.86
C GLY A 178 -10.42 5.17 13.59
N SER A 179 -11.21 4.21 13.09
CA SER A 179 -10.67 2.91 12.67
C SER A 179 -9.72 3.05 11.48
N PHE A 180 -10.05 3.86 10.47
CA PHE A 180 -9.17 4.13 9.32
C PHE A 180 -7.80 4.67 9.74
N LEU A 181 -7.73 5.62 10.67
CA LEU A 181 -6.46 6.19 11.12
C LEU A 181 -5.56 5.11 11.75
N ILE A 182 -6.14 4.26 12.61
CA ILE A 182 -5.37 3.18 13.25
C ILE A 182 -4.96 2.13 12.20
N LEU A 183 -5.84 1.77 11.26
CA LEU A 183 -5.53 0.86 10.16
C LEU A 183 -4.43 1.39 9.25
N GLY A 184 -4.49 2.68 8.90
CA GLY A 184 -3.47 3.35 8.09
C GLY A 184 -2.10 3.33 8.78
N ILE A 185 -2.05 3.67 10.07
CA ILE A 185 -0.81 3.62 10.85
C ILE A 185 -0.26 2.19 10.94
N THR A 186 -1.09 1.23 11.33
CA THR A 186 -0.65 -0.17 11.48
C THR A 186 -0.25 -0.80 10.14
N GLY A 187 -0.92 -0.46 9.04
CA GLY A 187 -0.55 -0.90 7.69
C GLY A 187 0.79 -0.31 7.22
N LEU A 188 1.01 0.99 7.45
CA LEU A 188 2.32 1.62 7.17
C LEU A 188 3.43 1.01 8.04
N LEU A 189 3.17 0.74 9.31
CA LEU A 189 4.11 0.04 10.20
C LEU A 189 4.43 -1.37 9.70
N ALA A 190 3.47 -2.11 9.17
CA ALA A 190 3.70 -3.43 8.60
C ALA A 190 4.56 -3.40 7.32
N LEU A 191 4.52 -2.30 6.58
CA LEU A 191 5.27 -2.13 5.33
C LEU A 191 6.66 -1.53 5.54
N TYR A 192 6.78 -0.50 6.39
CA TYR A 192 8.00 0.27 6.61
C TYR A 192 8.73 -0.08 7.90
N GLY A 193 8.04 -0.68 8.89
CA GLY A 193 8.55 -0.78 10.24
C GLY A 193 9.85 -1.57 10.38
N ARG A 194 10.09 -2.58 9.53
CA ARG A 194 11.34 -3.33 9.55
C ARG A 194 12.56 -2.43 9.30
N ASP A 195 12.46 -1.52 8.35
CA ASP A 195 13.60 -0.73 7.89
C ASP A 195 13.78 0.56 8.71
N PHE A 196 12.68 1.09 9.25
CA PHE A 196 12.72 2.33 10.04
C PHE A 196 12.77 2.07 11.55
N LEU A 197 12.04 1.09 12.08
CA LEU A 197 11.95 0.88 13.52
C LEU A 197 13.01 -0.06 14.07
N ILE A 198 13.48 -1.06 13.32
CA ILE A 198 14.53 -1.95 13.82
C ILE A 198 15.84 -1.20 14.10
N PRO A 199 16.34 -0.29 13.24
CA PRO A 199 17.54 0.46 13.55
C PRO A 199 17.40 1.37 14.78
N ILE A 200 16.20 1.88 15.06
CA ILE A 200 15.95 2.80 16.17
C ILE A 200 15.69 2.05 17.48
N PHE A 201 14.86 1.01 17.42
CA PHE A 201 14.32 0.34 18.61
C PHE A 201 14.87 -1.08 18.83
N GLY A 202 15.53 -1.68 17.85
CA GLY A 202 15.98 -3.07 17.91
C GLY A 202 14.86 -4.08 17.58
N LYS A 203 15.26 -5.33 17.35
CA LYS A 203 14.36 -6.40 16.86
C LYS A 203 13.26 -6.76 17.86
N GLU A 204 13.57 -6.81 19.15
CA GLU A 204 12.62 -7.23 20.20
C GLU A 204 11.45 -6.25 20.33
N ARG A 205 11.74 -4.94 20.49
CA ARG A 205 10.70 -3.91 20.57
C ARG A 205 9.87 -3.84 19.29
N PHE A 206 10.53 -3.96 18.13
CA PHE A 206 9.80 -4.02 16.86
C PHE A 206 8.87 -5.24 16.80
N ALA A 207 9.29 -6.42 17.28
CA ALA A 207 8.43 -7.60 17.30
C ALA A 207 7.15 -7.36 18.11
N THR A 208 7.24 -6.75 19.29
CA THR A 208 6.07 -6.38 20.10
C THR A 208 5.17 -5.38 19.37
N ILE A 209 5.74 -4.34 18.77
CA ILE A 209 4.98 -3.34 18.00
C ILE A 209 4.28 -3.99 16.80
N ALA A 210 4.97 -4.86 16.06
CA ALA A 210 4.43 -5.54 14.90
C ALA A 210 3.30 -6.52 15.27
N GLN A 211 3.45 -7.26 16.38
CA GLN A 211 2.40 -8.14 16.89
C GLN A 211 1.16 -7.36 17.31
N GLY A 212 1.34 -6.31 18.12
CA GLY A 212 0.23 -5.44 18.52
C GLY A 212 -0.43 -4.74 17.33
N GLY A 213 0.37 -4.25 16.39
CA GLY A 213 -0.11 -3.61 15.17
C GLY A 213 -0.92 -4.55 14.29
N LYS A 214 -0.46 -5.80 14.07
CA LYS A 214 -1.22 -6.83 13.35
C LYS A 214 -2.54 -7.14 14.04
N TRP A 215 -2.53 -7.31 15.36
CA TRP A 215 -3.74 -7.59 16.13
C TRP A 215 -4.75 -6.44 16.04
N LEU A 216 -4.30 -5.19 16.20
CA LEU A 216 -5.13 -4.00 16.01
C LEU A 216 -5.69 -3.94 14.59
N HIS A 217 -4.85 -4.15 13.58
CA HIS A 217 -5.24 -4.03 12.18
C HIS A 217 -6.35 -5.03 11.83
N ASN A 218 -6.18 -6.29 12.22
CA ASN A 218 -7.15 -7.34 11.91
C ASN A 218 -8.49 -7.15 12.63
N ASN A 219 -8.47 -6.65 13.88
CA ASN A 219 -9.70 -6.49 14.66
C ASN A 219 -10.45 -5.19 14.33
N LEU A 220 -9.72 -4.08 14.12
CA LEU A 220 -10.35 -2.79 13.78
C LEU A 220 -10.85 -2.72 12.34
N ALA A 221 -10.43 -3.63 11.46
CA ALA A 221 -10.99 -3.77 10.12
C ALA A 221 -12.52 -4.00 10.15
N TRP A 222 -13.04 -4.72 11.15
CA TRP A 222 -14.48 -4.95 11.31
C TRP A 222 -15.23 -3.67 11.68
N ALA A 223 -14.66 -2.86 12.58
CA ALA A 223 -15.21 -1.56 12.93
C ALA A 223 -15.20 -0.61 11.73
N PHE A 224 -14.14 -0.65 10.92
CA PHE A 224 -14.03 0.12 9.68
C PHE A 224 -15.11 -0.26 8.67
N MET A 225 -15.30 -1.56 8.41
CA MET A 225 -16.34 -2.04 7.48
C MET A 225 -17.75 -1.69 7.97
N LEU A 226 -18.01 -1.81 9.27
CA LEU A 226 -19.29 -1.39 9.86
C LEU A 226 -19.50 0.13 9.72
N GLY A 227 -18.47 0.92 10.01
CA GLY A 227 -18.49 2.36 9.80
C GLY A 227 -18.79 2.72 8.35
N LEU A 228 -18.13 2.08 7.39
CA LEU A 228 -18.36 2.26 5.96
C LEU A 228 -19.82 2.04 5.57
N ILE A 229 -20.44 0.97 6.08
CA ILE A 229 -21.85 0.65 5.82
C ILE A 229 -22.76 1.75 6.40
N ILE A 230 -22.55 2.14 7.66
CA ILE A 230 -23.36 3.18 8.32
C ILE A 230 -23.28 4.50 7.54
N VAL A 231 -22.07 4.92 7.17
CA VAL A 231 -21.83 6.18 6.45
C VAL A 231 -22.46 6.14 5.06
N THR A 232 -22.35 4.99 4.37
CA THR A 232 -22.97 4.77 3.05
C THR A 232 -24.48 4.91 3.15
N VAL A 233 -25.13 4.16 4.04
CA VAL A 233 -26.60 4.16 4.17
C VAL A 233 -27.13 5.55 4.54
N ASN A 234 -26.46 6.25 5.46
CA ASN A 234 -26.90 7.55 5.92
C ASN A 234 -26.77 8.65 4.85
N TRP A 235 -25.74 8.60 3.99
CA TRP A 235 -25.40 9.74 3.15
C TRP A 235 -25.52 9.51 1.64
N ILE A 236 -25.74 8.27 1.18
CA ILE A 236 -25.77 7.96 -0.26
C ILE A 236 -26.83 8.76 -1.02
N SER A 237 -28.02 8.94 -0.46
CA SER A 237 -29.12 9.69 -1.10
C SER A 237 -28.75 11.15 -1.38
N HIS A 238 -27.96 11.76 -0.50
CA HIS A 238 -27.52 13.15 -0.63
C HIS A 238 -26.27 13.32 -1.53
N ASN A 239 -25.58 12.23 -1.85
CA ASN A 239 -24.33 12.23 -2.60
C ASN A 239 -24.47 11.77 -4.06
N ILE A 240 -25.69 11.60 -4.55
CA ILE A 240 -25.94 11.35 -5.96
C ILE A 240 -25.55 12.61 -6.78
N PRO A 241 -24.67 12.49 -7.80
CA PRO A 241 -24.31 13.61 -8.65
C PRO A 241 -25.51 14.20 -9.38
N ASN A 242 -25.56 15.53 -9.48
CA ASN A 242 -26.63 16.28 -10.13
C ASN A 242 -26.10 17.45 -10.95
N LYS A 243 -26.97 18.11 -11.73
CA LYS A 243 -26.58 19.21 -12.63
C LYS A 243 -25.97 20.42 -11.90
N THR A 244 -26.31 20.64 -10.63
CA THR A 244 -25.73 21.72 -9.81
C THR A 244 -24.26 21.46 -9.52
N ASP A 245 -23.87 20.20 -9.36
CA ASP A 245 -22.46 19.83 -9.13
C ASP A 245 -21.58 20.19 -10.32
N LEU A 246 -22.08 20.07 -11.56
CA LEU A 246 -21.33 20.47 -12.76
C LEU A 246 -21.07 21.98 -12.77
N LYS A 247 -22.06 22.79 -12.36
CA LYS A 247 -21.89 24.25 -12.22
C LYS A 247 -20.89 24.59 -11.13
N TRP A 248 -20.92 23.87 -10.02
CA TRP A 248 -19.97 24.03 -8.91
C TRP A 248 -18.54 23.71 -9.36
N LEU A 249 -18.35 22.62 -10.11
CA LEU A 249 -17.05 22.24 -10.68
C LEU A 249 -16.56 23.24 -11.73
N ALA A 250 -17.45 23.74 -12.59
CA ALA A 250 -17.12 24.77 -13.58
C ALA A 250 -16.66 26.08 -12.93
N ALA A 251 -17.16 26.39 -11.72
CA ALA A 251 -16.71 27.52 -10.91
C ALA A 251 -15.43 27.24 -10.10
N GLY A 252 -14.76 26.11 -10.32
CA GLY A 252 -13.56 25.72 -9.58
C GLY A 252 -13.81 25.50 -8.08
N GLY A 253 -15.07 25.28 -7.68
CA GLY A 253 -15.46 25.03 -6.31
C GLY A 253 -15.32 26.20 -5.33
N GLY A 254 -15.07 27.42 -5.82
CA GLY A 254 -14.82 28.58 -4.95
C GLY A 254 -13.50 28.52 -4.16
N LEU A 255 -12.70 27.46 -4.34
CA LEU A 255 -11.47 27.24 -3.56
C LEU A 255 -10.35 28.23 -3.94
N PHE A 256 -10.28 28.59 -5.22
CA PHE A 256 -9.19 29.40 -5.78
C PHE A 256 -9.52 30.91 -5.89
N THR A 257 -10.79 31.29 -5.72
CA THR A 257 -11.25 32.68 -5.85
C THR A 257 -11.81 33.17 -4.53
N LYS A 258 -11.35 34.31 -4.02
CA LYS A 258 -11.89 34.91 -2.79
C LYS A 258 -13.34 35.36 -3.00
N ASN A 259 -14.19 35.20 -1.99
CA ASN A 259 -15.62 35.55 -2.01
C ASN A 259 -16.45 34.83 -3.09
N SER A 260 -15.96 33.72 -3.61
CA SER A 260 -16.69 32.91 -4.59
C SER A 260 -17.31 31.71 -3.88
N HIS A 261 -18.63 31.72 -3.79
CA HIS A 261 -19.41 30.74 -3.05
C HIS A 261 -20.45 30.10 -3.98
N PRO A 262 -20.05 29.10 -4.80
CA PRO A 262 -20.99 28.46 -5.71
C PRO A 262 -22.09 27.73 -4.91
N PRO A 263 -23.38 27.92 -5.23
CA PRO A 263 -24.47 27.32 -4.49
C PRO A 263 -24.35 25.79 -4.40
N ALA A 264 -24.54 25.24 -3.19
CA ALA A 264 -24.46 23.81 -2.94
C ALA A 264 -25.58 23.32 -2.02
N LYS A 265 -25.98 22.06 -2.21
CA LYS A 265 -26.90 21.33 -1.32
C LYS A 265 -26.17 20.83 -0.08
N LYS A 266 -26.72 19.83 0.64
CA LYS A 266 -26.13 19.26 1.87
C LYS A 266 -24.65 18.88 1.68
N PHE A 267 -24.31 18.37 0.50
CA PHE A 267 -22.92 18.15 0.08
C PHE A 267 -22.62 18.91 -1.22
N ASN A 268 -21.43 19.51 -1.30
CA ASN A 268 -20.92 20.11 -2.54
C ASN A 268 -20.27 19.04 -3.44
N ALA A 269 -19.94 19.39 -4.69
CA ALA A 269 -19.41 18.43 -5.66
C ALA A 269 -18.10 17.78 -5.19
N GLY A 270 -17.19 18.54 -4.57
CA GLY A 270 -15.95 18.01 -4.01
C GLY A 270 -16.18 16.99 -2.89
N GLN A 271 -17.11 17.28 -1.98
CA GLN A 271 -17.51 16.35 -0.92
C GLN A 271 -18.13 15.06 -1.49
N LYS A 272 -18.92 15.16 -2.57
CA LYS A 272 -19.46 13.97 -3.26
C LYS A 272 -18.39 13.12 -3.90
N VAL A 273 -17.37 13.73 -4.51
CA VAL A 273 -16.21 13.00 -5.04
C VAL A 273 -15.49 12.25 -3.93
N ILE A 274 -15.24 12.91 -2.79
CA ILE A 274 -14.62 12.25 -1.62
C ILE A 274 -15.51 11.12 -1.11
N PHE A 275 -16.83 11.33 -1.01
CA PHE A 275 -17.77 10.29 -0.58
C PHE A 275 -17.69 9.03 -1.46
N TRP A 276 -17.74 9.18 -2.78
CA TRP A 276 -17.63 8.05 -3.70
C TRP A 276 -16.24 7.41 -3.68
N ALA A 277 -15.17 8.21 -3.53
CA ALA A 277 -13.82 7.68 -3.35
C ALA A 277 -13.73 6.83 -2.07
N CYS A 278 -14.27 7.31 -0.94
CA CYS A 278 -14.31 6.56 0.31
C CYS A 278 -15.12 5.26 0.20
N ILE A 279 -16.22 5.26 -0.55
CA ILE A 279 -17.01 4.04 -0.79
C ILE A 279 -16.23 3.04 -1.63
N LEU A 280 -15.73 3.46 -2.79
CA LEU A 280 -15.09 2.56 -3.74
C LEU A 280 -13.76 2.03 -3.20
N LEU A 281 -12.92 2.91 -2.66
CA LEU A 281 -11.64 2.53 -2.07
C LEU A 281 -11.86 1.78 -0.75
N GLY A 282 -12.83 2.19 0.07
CA GLY A 282 -13.21 1.51 1.30
C GLY A 282 -13.72 0.10 1.06
N ALA A 283 -14.57 -0.10 0.06
CA ALA A 283 -15.01 -1.44 -0.32
C ALA A 283 -13.85 -2.26 -0.89
N SER A 284 -13.02 -1.69 -1.77
CA SER A 284 -11.89 -2.38 -2.38
C SER A 284 -10.82 -2.81 -1.36
N ILE A 285 -10.46 -1.94 -0.41
CA ILE A 285 -9.52 -2.27 0.66
C ILE A 285 -10.11 -3.29 1.64
N SER A 286 -11.43 -3.24 1.89
CA SER A 286 -12.11 -4.23 2.73
C SER A 286 -12.14 -5.61 2.09
N LEU A 287 -12.47 -5.71 0.79
CA LEU A 287 -12.48 -6.97 0.05
C LEU A 287 -11.09 -7.60 -0.01
N SER A 288 -10.06 -6.80 -0.31
CA SER A 288 -8.67 -7.28 -0.27
C SER A 288 -8.18 -7.63 1.13
N GLY A 289 -8.62 -6.90 2.16
CA GLY A 289 -8.33 -7.24 3.56
C GLY A 289 -8.96 -8.57 3.98
N LEU A 290 -10.22 -8.81 3.60
CA LEU A 290 -10.92 -10.08 3.85
C LEU A 290 -10.24 -11.24 3.12
N SER A 291 -9.83 -11.04 1.87
CA SER A 291 -9.04 -12.02 1.11
C SER A 291 -7.72 -12.38 1.81
N LEU A 292 -7.04 -11.38 2.41
CA LEU A 292 -5.81 -11.61 3.18
C LEU A 292 -6.05 -12.29 4.54
N LEU A 293 -7.22 -12.10 5.15
CA LEU A 293 -7.60 -12.77 6.40
C LEU A 293 -8.02 -14.23 6.18
N PHE A 294 -8.66 -14.51 5.04
CA PHE A 294 -9.22 -15.82 4.68
C PHE A 294 -8.72 -16.26 3.29
N PRO A 295 -7.41 -16.52 3.14
CA PRO A 295 -6.79 -16.75 1.84
C PRO A 295 -7.20 -18.05 1.14
N PHE A 296 -7.79 -19.00 1.88
CA PHE A 296 -8.25 -20.27 1.33
C PHE A 296 -9.75 -20.23 0.95
N GLU A 297 -10.49 -19.30 1.55
CA GLU A 297 -11.94 -19.18 1.40
C GLU A 297 -12.35 -18.04 0.47
N LEU A 298 -11.54 -16.98 0.40
CA LEU A 298 -11.84 -15.75 -0.34
C LEU A 298 -10.75 -15.37 -1.36
N PRO A 299 -10.44 -16.23 -2.37
CA PRO A 299 -9.58 -15.85 -3.48
C PRO A 299 -10.25 -14.77 -4.34
N MET A 300 -9.48 -13.80 -4.83
CA MET A 300 -10.02 -12.65 -5.58
C MET A 300 -9.47 -12.53 -7.00
N PHE A 301 -8.22 -12.92 -7.24
CA PHE A 301 -7.52 -12.57 -8.46
C PHE A 301 -7.71 -13.60 -9.55
N ALA A 302 -7.73 -14.90 -9.27
CA ALA A 302 -7.84 -15.94 -10.31
C ALA A 302 -9.10 -15.75 -11.15
N LYS A 303 -10.25 -15.55 -10.48
CA LYS A 303 -11.53 -15.30 -11.15
C LYS A 303 -11.54 -13.93 -11.86
N THR A 304 -11.00 -12.89 -11.23
CA THR A 304 -10.89 -11.55 -11.85
C THR A 304 -10.03 -11.59 -13.11
N PHE A 305 -8.90 -12.29 -13.07
CA PHE A 305 -7.97 -12.46 -14.19
C PHE A 305 -8.57 -13.34 -15.28
N GLN A 306 -9.35 -14.36 -14.95
CA GLN A 306 -10.10 -15.13 -15.94
C GLN A 306 -11.09 -14.23 -16.71
N ILE A 307 -11.85 -13.39 -15.98
CA ILE A 307 -12.79 -12.44 -16.60
C ILE A 307 -12.03 -11.42 -17.45
N ALA A 308 -10.92 -10.87 -16.94
CA ALA A 308 -10.10 -9.90 -17.68
C ALA A 308 -9.50 -10.52 -18.95
N ASN A 309 -8.94 -11.72 -18.86
CA ASN A 309 -8.39 -12.44 -20.01
C ASN A 309 -9.46 -12.75 -21.06
N ALA A 310 -10.72 -12.96 -20.66
CA ALA A 310 -11.83 -13.17 -21.59
C ALA A 310 -12.17 -11.92 -22.42
N THR A 311 -11.77 -10.72 -21.98
CA THR A 311 -11.95 -9.48 -22.76
C THR A 311 -10.94 -9.33 -23.91
N GLY A 312 -9.83 -10.07 -23.88
CA GLY A 312 -8.72 -9.93 -24.82
C GLY A 312 -7.82 -8.70 -24.60
N ILE A 313 -8.24 -7.74 -23.74
CA ILE A 313 -7.50 -6.50 -23.48
C ILE A 313 -6.11 -6.78 -22.89
N PRO A 314 -5.93 -7.66 -21.87
CA PRO A 314 -4.60 -7.95 -21.33
C PRO A 314 -3.64 -8.43 -22.42
N GLN A 315 -4.07 -9.34 -23.28
CA GLN A 315 -3.24 -9.93 -24.33
C GLN A 315 -2.87 -8.91 -25.41
N MET A 316 -3.77 -7.95 -25.72
CA MET A 316 -3.44 -6.82 -26.59
C MET A 316 -2.32 -5.93 -26.02
N LEU A 317 -2.21 -5.84 -24.70
CA LEU A 317 -1.15 -5.13 -24.00
C LEU A 317 0.10 -5.99 -23.76
N GLY A 318 0.14 -7.22 -24.28
CA GLY A 318 1.23 -8.17 -24.04
C GLY A 318 1.23 -8.80 -22.64
N LEU A 319 0.11 -8.70 -21.90
CA LEU A 319 -0.05 -9.26 -20.56
C LEU A 319 -0.74 -10.63 -20.62
N ASN A 320 -0.21 -11.60 -19.88
CA ASN A 320 -0.84 -12.91 -19.67
C ASN A 320 -1.09 -13.11 -18.18
N LEU A 321 -2.32 -12.87 -17.74
CA LEU A 321 -2.68 -12.92 -16.32
C LEU A 321 -2.90 -14.38 -15.87
N PRO A 322 -2.34 -14.81 -14.72
CA PRO A 322 -2.46 -16.18 -14.26
C PRO A 322 -3.89 -16.50 -13.81
N VAL A 323 -4.48 -17.59 -14.31
CA VAL A 323 -5.84 -18.01 -13.94
C VAL A 323 -5.87 -19.19 -12.97
N GLN A 324 -4.74 -19.89 -12.83
CA GLN A 324 -4.52 -20.95 -11.86
C GLN A 324 -3.42 -20.49 -10.92
N MET A 325 -3.78 -20.25 -9.67
CA MET A 325 -2.88 -19.72 -8.66
C MET A 325 -3.00 -20.53 -7.37
N SER A 326 -1.87 -20.71 -6.70
CA SER A 326 -1.81 -21.16 -5.31
C SER A 326 -2.39 -20.08 -4.38
N PRO A 327 -2.87 -20.45 -3.18
CA PRO A 327 -3.30 -19.48 -2.18
C PRO A 327 -2.23 -18.43 -1.85
N GLN A 328 -0.96 -18.81 -1.88
CA GLN A 328 0.16 -17.90 -1.63
C GLN A 328 0.32 -16.86 -2.74
N GLU A 329 0.13 -17.23 -4.01
CA GLU A 329 0.15 -16.29 -5.14
C GLU A 329 -1.05 -15.34 -5.09
N GLU A 330 -2.25 -15.84 -4.76
CA GLU A 330 -3.44 -15.01 -4.50
C GLU A 330 -3.17 -13.96 -3.42
N MET A 331 -2.57 -14.36 -2.30
CA MET A 331 -2.18 -13.45 -1.22
C MET A 331 -1.17 -12.39 -1.68
N GLN A 332 -0.24 -12.73 -2.57
CA GLN A 332 0.75 -11.77 -3.08
C GLN A 332 0.06 -10.67 -3.90
N TYR A 333 -0.85 -11.03 -4.80
CA TYR A 333 -1.64 -10.06 -5.56
C TYR A 333 -2.58 -9.25 -4.65
N ALA A 334 -3.26 -9.90 -3.71
CA ALA A 334 -4.13 -9.23 -2.75
C ALA A 334 -3.37 -8.22 -1.89
N GLN A 335 -2.17 -8.57 -1.44
CA GLN A 335 -1.33 -7.68 -0.64
C GLN A 335 -0.88 -6.46 -1.45
N VAL A 336 -0.46 -6.67 -2.71
CA VAL A 336 -0.05 -5.58 -3.60
C VAL A 336 -1.22 -4.63 -3.85
N TRP A 337 -2.38 -5.17 -4.21
CA TRP A 337 -3.60 -4.39 -4.43
C TRP A 337 -4.02 -3.62 -3.19
N HIS A 338 -4.05 -4.29 -2.03
CA HIS A 338 -4.42 -3.68 -0.76
C HIS A 338 -3.53 -2.48 -0.42
N VAL A 339 -2.22 -2.60 -0.61
CA VAL A 339 -1.27 -1.50 -0.36
C VAL A 339 -1.42 -0.37 -1.37
N MET A 340 -1.61 -0.67 -2.67
CA MET A 340 -1.85 0.36 -3.68
C MET A 340 -3.12 1.17 -3.38
N VAL A 341 -4.22 0.49 -3.05
CA VAL A 341 -5.48 1.14 -2.64
C VAL A 341 -5.26 1.95 -1.36
N ALA A 342 -4.53 1.41 -0.38
CA ALA A 342 -4.23 2.11 0.87
C ALA A 342 -3.50 3.43 0.64
N TYR A 343 -2.51 3.49 -0.25
CA TYR A 343 -1.79 4.74 -0.53
C TYR A 343 -2.69 5.82 -1.12
N VAL A 344 -3.48 5.46 -2.14
CA VAL A 344 -4.43 6.39 -2.77
C VAL A 344 -5.44 6.86 -1.74
N PHE A 345 -5.95 5.94 -0.92
CA PHE A 345 -6.96 6.24 0.07
C PHE A 345 -6.41 7.14 1.18
N ILE A 346 -5.22 6.86 1.71
CA ILE A 346 -4.54 7.72 2.69
C ILE A 346 -4.34 9.12 2.11
N ALA A 347 -3.87 9.26 0.88
CA ALA A 347 -3.67 10.57 0.26
C ALA A 347 -4.98 11.39 0.19
N ILE A 348 -6.08 10.76 -0.24
CA ILE A 348 -7.40 11.41 -0.29
C ILE A 348 -7.88 11.80 1.12
N ILE A 349 -7.69 10.93 2.11
CA ILE A 349 -8.11 11.20 3.49
C ILE A 349 -7.27 12.31 4.12
N ILE A 350 -5.97 12.43 3.82
CA ILE A 350 -5.16 13.58 4.27
C ILE A 350 -5.75 14.88 3.73
N ALA A 351 -6.11 14.94 2.44
CA ALA A 351 -6.76 16.11 1.84
C ALA A 351 -8.13 16.40 2.49
N HIS A 352 -8.92 15.36 2.75
CA HIS A 352 -10.21 15.48 3.42
C HIS A 352 -10.07 16.03 4.85
N ILE A 353 -9.13 15.49 5.64
CA ILE A 353 -8.84 15.95 7.00
C ILE A 353 -8.41 17.41 6.96
N TYR A 354 -7.52 17.80 6.04
CA TYR A 354 -7.09 19.19 5.90
C TYR A 354 -8.27 20.13 5.67
N LEU A 355 -9.11 19.87 4.66
CA LEU A 355 -10.27 20.72 4.35
C LEU A 355 -11.31 20.73 5.47
N GLY A 356 -11.51 19.60 6.16
CA GLY A 356 -12.46 19.46 7.25
C GLY A 356 -11.99 20.01 8.61
N SER A 357 -10.73 20.46 8.73
CA SER A 357 -10.17 20.93 10.00
C SER A 357 -9.44 22.28 9.88
N VAL A 358 -8.24 22.27 9.32
CA VAL A 358 -7.34 23.44 9.29
C VAL A 358 -7.66 24.37 8.12
N GLY A 359 -8.01 23.80 6.96
CA GLY A 359 -8.17 24.52 5.71
C GLY A 359 -9.40 25.42 5.65
N MET A 360 -10.47 25.10 6.39
CA MET A 360 -11.74 25.83 6.37
C MET A 360 -12.23 26.11 7.78
N GLU A 361 -12.52 27.38 8.08
CA GLU A 361 -13.08 27.80 9.36
C GLU A 361 -14.49 27.22 9.58
N GLY A 362 -14.77 26.72 10.79
CA GLY A 362 -16.08 26.18 11.17
C GLY A 362 -16.41 24.81 10.59
N ALA A 363 -15.62 24.28 9.64
CA ALA A 363 -15.89 22.99 9.02
C ALA A 363 -15.83 21.81 10.02
N PHE A 364 -14.92 21.87 11.01
CA PHE A 364 -14.80 20.83 12.02
C PHE A 364 -16.05 20.71 12.91
N ASP A 365 -16.73 21.82 13.19
CA ASP A 365 -17.91 21.86 14.06
C ASP A 365 -19.04 20.97 13.52
N ALA A 366 -19.15 20.85 12.20
CA ALA A 366 -20.08 19.95 11.54
C ALA A 366 -19.95 18.50 12.03
N MET A 367 -18.74 18.00 12.28
CA MET A 367 -18.50 16.64 12.77
C MET A 367 -18.22 16.57 14.27
N GLY A 368 -17.72 17.64 14.87
CA GLY A 368 -17.48 17.74 16.31
C GLY A 368 -18.80 17.84 17.08
N THR A 369 -19.57 18.90 16.86
CA THR A 369 -20.83 19.17 17.57
C THR A 369 -22.07 18.75 16.79
N GLY A 370 -21.96 18.59 15.46
CA GLY A 370 -23.09 18.31 14.59
C GLY A 370 -23.76 19.57 14.04
N GLU A 371 -23.34 20.74 14.52
CA GLU A 371 -23.95 22.03 14.21
C GLU A 371 -22.96 22.93 13.50
N VAL A 372 -23.45 23.74 12.57
CA VAL A 372 -22.65 24.73 11.85
C VAL A 372 -23.24 26.12 12.05
N GLU A 373 -22.40 27.14 11.98
CA GLU A 373 -22.84 28.54 12.04
C GLU A 373 -23.65 28.88 10.76
N GLU A 374 -24.70 29.68 10.90
CA GLU A 374 -25.64 29.96 9.81
C GLU A 374 -24.99 30.68 8.61
N GLN A 375 -24.11 31.65 8.86
CA GLN A 375 -23.36 32.34 7.81
C GLN A 375 -22.41 31.37 7.06
N TRP A 376 -21.76 30.44 7.77
CA TRP A 376 -20.99 29.37 7.12
C TRP A 376 -21.88 28.51 6.21
N ALA A 377 -23.07 28.14 6.67
CA ALA A 377 -24.04 27.38 5.89
C ALA A 377 -24.51 28.16 4.66
N ARG A 378 -24.72 29.47 4.80
CA ARG A 378 -25.12 30.37 3.72
C ARG A 378 -24.04 30.47 2.63
N GLU A 379 -22.78 30.56 3.03
CA GLU A 379 -21.64 30.64 2.11
C GLU A 379 -21.37 29.30 1.42
N HIS A 380 -21.29 28.21 2.17
CA HIS A 380 -20.80 26.94 1.62
C HIS A 380 -21.91 26.01 1.13
N HIS A 381 -23.15 26.23 1.58
CA HIS A 381 -24.28 25.31 1.43
C HIS A 381 -25.64 26.03 1.34
N SER A 382 -25.70 27.15 0.60
CA SER A 382 -26.88 28.04 0.51
C SER A 382 -28.19 27.31 0.23
N LEU A 383 -28.21 26.42 -0.78
CA LEU A 383 -29.41 25.68 -1.17
C LEU A 383 -29.90 24.74 -0.06
N TRP A 384 -28.97 24.19 0.73
CA TRP A 384 -29.34 23.37 1.88
C TRP A 384 -29.89 24.21 3.03
N LEU A 385 -29.31 25.39 3.27
CA LEU A 385 -29.82 26.28 4.30
C LEU A 385 -31.26 26.74 3.99
N GLU A 386 -31.55 27.07 2.74
CA GLU A 386 -32.90 27.39 2.26
C GLU A 386 -33.86 26.22 2.51
N GLU A 387 -33.49 24.99 2.12
CA GLU A 387 -34.30 23.77 2.37
C GLU A 387 -34.57 23.54 3.87
N VAL A 388 -33.63 23.89 4.76
CA VAL A 388 -33.80 23.77 6.22
C VAL A 388 -34.75 24.84 6.75
N GLN A 389 -34.57 26.09 6.34
CA GLN A 389 -35.41 27.22 6.75
C GLN A 389 -36.86 27.03 6.29
N GLU A 390 -37.08 26.54 5.08
CA GLU A 390 -38.42 26.20 4.57
C GLU A 390 -39.09 25.10 5.42
N LYS A 391 -38.33 24.06 5.81
CA LYS A 391 -38.84 22.99 6.69
C LYS A 391 -39.16 23.49 8.09
N GLU A 392 -38.34 24.38 8.65
CA GLU A 392 -38.60 25.00 9.95
C GLU A 392 -39.86 25.88 9.90
N ALA A 393 -39.99 26.71 8.86
CA ALA A 393 -41.16 27.55 8.66
C ALA A 393 -42.45 26.72 8.47
N SER A 394 -42.37 25.63 7.70
CA SER A 394 -43.49 24.71 7.50
C SER A 394 -43.89 24.01 8.81
N LYS A 395 -42.94 23.57 9.63
CA LYS A 395 -43.23 22.99 10.95
C LYS A 395 -43.84 23.99 11.91
N ALA A 396 -43.35 25.23 11.92
CA ALA A 396 -43.91 26.30 12.74
C ALA A 396 -45.36 26.64 12.33
N ALA A 397 -45.66 26.67 11.02
CA ALA A 397 -47.01 26.86 10.51
C ALA A 397 -47.95 25.67 10.81
N ALA A 398 -47.42 24.45 10.88
CA ALA A 398 -48.18 23.23 11.16
C ALA A 398 -48.45 22.98 12.66
N SER A 399 -47.85 23.75 13.56
CA SER A 399 -48.09 23.71 15.01
C SER A 399 -48.81 24.99 15.44
N PRO A 400 -50.15 25.09 15.32
CA PRO A 400 -50.88 26.21 15.90
C PRO A 400 -50.66 26.21 17.41
N ALA A 401 -50.49 27.40 17.98
CA ALA A 401 -50.45 27.60 19.43
C ALA A 401 -51.69 26.98 20.08
N GLU A 402 -51.48 26.06 21.02
CA GLU A 402 -52.50 25.70 22.04
C GLU A 402 -52.62 26.81 23.08
#